data_AF-A0A0V0Z9A0-F1
#
_entry.id   AF-A0A0V0Z9A0-F1
#
_cell.length_a   1.000
_cell.length_b   1.000
_cell.length_c   1.000
_cell.angle_alpha   90.00
_cell.angle_beta   90.00
_cell.angle_gamma   90.00
#
_symmetry.space_group_name_H-M   'P 1'
#
loop_
_entity.id
_entity.type
_entity.pdbx_description
1 polymer ?
#
loop_
_entity_poly.entity_id
_entity_poly.type
_entity_poly.pdbx_seq_one_letter_code
_entity_poly.pdbx_strand_id
1 'polypeptide(L)'
;MADATSDKPQMDNVQATVFSLRLPSSWYPDGDFKRWLLHFEVCAASECPTAVKSNYKLLVGTLKSKRNLKTFQVATFHEFQRVTLMAGESMRSFAHRLQLLLDRACVTEDKMTNTTLLLRRFISGLPKNYSRQLMTGAEIKSLDEAVDRAQLLASVDSHLDTQTMATTHEMPSLMEEMKQKIDNSADRLDQTAIHNQAHGAAV
;
A
#
# COMPACT_ATOMS: atom_id res chain seq x y z
N MET A 1 76.71 -10.82 14.28
CA MET A 1 75.37 -11.35 14.61
C MET A 1 74.59 -10.20 15.21
N ALA A 2 73.59 -9.69 14.48
CA ALA A 2 72.67 -8.66 14.98
C ALA A 2 71.29 -9.29 15.01
N ASP A 3 70.76 -9.40 16.22
CA ASP A 3 69.45 -9.93 16.55
C ASP A 3 68.36 -8.92 16.20
N ALA A 4 67.31 -9.42 15.56
CA ALA A 4 66.17 -8.66 15.11
C ALA A 4 64.94 -9.19 15.85
N THR A 5 64.33 -8.39 16.71
CA THR A 5 62.91 -8.55 17.05
C THR A 5 62.39 -7.18 17.50
N SER A 6 61.92 -6.35 16.56
CA SER A 6 60.53 -6.32 16.07
C SER A 6 59.58 -5.76 17.13
N ASP A 7 59.38 -4.44 17.05
CA ASP A 7 58.21 -3.74 17.57
C ASP A 7 56.94 -4.53 17.23
N LYS A 8 56.19 -4.89 18.25
CA LYS A 8 54.91 -5.57 18.15
C LYS A 8 53.83 -4.48 18.06
N PRO A 9 53.09 -4.32 16.94
CA PRO A 9 52.02 -3.35 16.90
C PRO A 9 50.89 -3.84 17.82
N GLN A 10 50.63 -3.02 18.84
CA GLN A 10 49.61 -3.20 19.84
C GLN A 10 48.21 -3.25 19.17
N MET A 11 47.60 -4.44 19.13
CA MET A 11 46.33 -4.74 18.47
C MET A 11 45.07 -4.36 19.29
N ASP A 12 45.19 -3.46 20.26
CA ASP A 12 44.13 -3.21 21.25
C ASP A 12 43.06 -2.21 20.75
N ASN A 13 43.28 -1.53 19.62
CA ASN A 13 42.37 -0.50 19.11
C ASN A 13 41.35 -1.03 18.07
N VAL A 14 41.47 -2.28 17.61
CA VAL A 14 40.53 -2.82 16.60
C VAL A 14 39.20 -3.25 17.23
N GLN A 15 39.18 -3.55 18.54
CA GLN A 15 37.94 -3.96 19.21
C GLN A 15 37.01 -2.79 19.58
N ALA A 16 37.54 -1.57 19.73
CA ALA A 16 36.74 -0.40 20.09
C ALA A 16 36.00 0.24 18.90
N THR A 17 36.47 0.03 17.66
CA THR A 17 35.81 0.58 16.46
C THR A 17 34.65 -0.31 15.95
N VAL A 18 34.55 -1.57 16.41
CA VAL A 18 33.58 -2.56 15.92
C VAL A 18 32.16 -2.39 16.51
N PHE A 19 31.99 -1.53 17.52
CA PHE A 19 30.67 -1.18 18.06
C PHE A 19 29.97 -0.03 17.32
N SER A 20 30.67 0.69 16.44
CA SER A 20 30.16 1.91 15.79
C SER A 20 29.99 1.80 14.28
N LEU A 21 30.11 0.59 13.70
CA LEU A 21 29.87 0.37 12.26
C LEU A 21 28.37 0.44 11.93
N ARG A 22 27.78 1.64 12.06
CA ARG A 22 26.73 2.03 11.12
C ARG A 22 27.42 2.17 9.78
N LEU A 23 27.19 1.21 8.89
CA LEU A 23 27.70 1.30 7.52
C LEU A 23 27.21 2.64 6.93
N PRO A 24 28.09 3.45 6.32
CA PRO A 24 27.69 4.70 5.70
C PRO A 24 26.55 4.45 4.71
N SER A 25 25.51 5.28 4.75
CA SER A 25 24.36 5.18 3.82
C SER A 25 24.78 5.32 2.35
N SER A 26 25.95 5.91 2.09
CA SER A 26 26.57 6.00 0.76
C SER A 26 27.01 4.65 0.19
N TRP A 27 27.17 3.61 1.02
CA TRP A 27 27.59 2.28 0.56
C TRP A 27 26.43 1.44 0.02
N TYR A 28 25.19 1.80 0.33
CA TYR A 28 23.98 1.11 -0.14
C TYR A 28 22.89 2.15 -0.46
N PRO A 29 23.01 2.84 -1.61
CA PRO A 29 22.14 3.98 -1.97
C PRO A 29 20.65 3.65 -1.95
N ASP A 30 20.31 2.40 -2.28
CA ASP A 30 18.93 1.92 -2.43
C ASP A 30 18.28 1.50 -1.10
N GLY A 31 19.03 1.53 0.02
CA GLY A 31 18.54 1.00 1.30
C GLY A 31 18.44 -0.54 1.37
N ASP A 32 18.67 -1.24 0.26
CA ASP A 32 18.61 -2.70 0.18
C ASP A 32 19.93 -3.35 0.60
N PHE A 33 20.11 -3.46 1.91
CA PHE A 33 21.24 -4.16 2.51
C PHE A 33 21.34 -5.64 2.11
N LYS A 34 20.22 -6.30 1.74
CA LYS A 34 20.23 -7.71 1.32
C LYS A 34 20.92 -7.84 -0.04
N ARG A 35 20.57 -6.96 -0.97
CA ARG A 35 21.19 -6.88 -2.30
C ARG A 35 22.64 -6.43 -2.23
N TRP A 36 22.95 -5.43 -1.38
CA TRP A 36 24.33 -5.01 -1.13
C TRP A 36 25.16 -6.15 -0.53
N LEU A 37 24.65 -6.88 0.46
CA LEU A 37 25.37 -7.99 1.09
C LEU A 37 25.60 -9.13 0.11
N LEU A 38 24.64 -9.44 -0.76
CA LEU A 38 24.82 -10.42 -1.84
C LEU A 38 25.95 -9.99 -2.79
N HIS A 39 25.94 -8.73 -3.21
CA HIS A 39 26.94 -8.17 -4.11
C HIS A 39 28.32 -8.15 -3.44
N PHE A 40 28.39 -7.75 -2.18
CA PHE A 40 29.60 -7.79 -1.36
C PHE A 40 30.12 -9.22 -1.23
N GLU A 41 29.24 -10.20 -1.02
CA GLU A 41 29.65 -11.60 -0.89
C GLU A 41 30.23 -12.18 -2.17
N VAL A 42 29.63 -11.84 -3.31
CA VAL A 42 30.10 -12.25 -4.64
C VAL A 42 31.46 -11.63 -4.96
N CYS A 43 31.63 -10.32 -4.75
CA CYS A 43 32.90 -9.62 -5.00
C CYS A 43 34.03 -10.12 -4.09
N ALA A 44 33.75 -10.32 -2.81
CA ALA A 44 34.76 -10.80 -1.86
C ALA A 44 35.16 -12.27 -2.10
N ALA A 45 34.27 -13.08 -2.68
CA ALA A 45 34.59 -14.45 -3.05
C ALA A 45 35.52 -14.56 -4.27
N SER A 46 35.45 -13.59 -5.20
CA SER A 46 36.24 -13.58 -6.44
C SER A 46 37.60 -12.90 -6.32
N GLU A 47 37.76 -11.91 -5.44
CA GLU A 47 38.96 -11.04 -5.42
C GLU A 47 39.88 -11.22 -4.20
N CYS A 48 39.46 -11.92 -3.13
CA CYS A 48 40.23 -11.96 -1.89
C CYS A 48 41.22 -13.15 -1.77
N PRO A 49 42.46 -12.91 -1.30
CA PRO A 49 43.41 -13.97 -0.94
C PRO A 49 42.91 -14.89 0.19
N THR A 50 43.27 -16.17 0.13
CA THR A 50 42.77 -17.25 1.04
C THR A 50 42.98 -16.94 2.54
N ALA A 51 44.06 -16.25 2.91
CA ALA A 51 44.34 -15.83 4.29
C ALA A 51 43.33 -14.82 4.85
N VAL A 52 42.72 -14.00 3.99
CA VAL A 52 41.71 -13.00 4.36
C VAL A 52 40.30 -13.60 4.34
N LYS A 53 40.12 -14.74 3.65
CA LYS A 53 38.81 -15.40 3.45
C LYS A 53 38.15 -15.84 4.76
N SER A 54 38.94 -16.27 5.75
CA SER A 54 38.43 -16.63 7.09
C SER A 54 37.95 -15.40 7.87
N ASN A 55 38.67 -14.28 7.79
CA ASN A 55 38.28 -13.01 8.38
C ASN A 55 37.06 -12.41 7.67
N TYR A 56 36.97 -12.59 6.36
CA TYR A 56 35.81 -12.23 5.56
C TYR A 56 34.56 -13.04 5.95
N LYS A 57 34.69 -14.36 6.10
CA LYS A 57 33.57 -15.22 6.51
C LYS A 57 33.10 -14.86 7.93
N LEU A 58 34.04 -14.51 8.81
CA LEU A 58 33.74 -13.97 10.14
C LEU A 58 33.04 -12.61 10.05
N LEU A 59 33.55 -11.67 9.26
CA LEU A 59 32.96 -10.34 9.06
C LEU A 59 31.54 -10.43 8.48
N VAL A 60 31.31 -11.26 7.47
CA VAL A 60 29.99 -11.53 6.90
C VAL A 60 29.08 -12.16 7.95
N GLY A 61 29.57 -13.14 8.71
CA GLY A 61 28.84 -13.73 9.83
C GLY A 61 28.47 -12.70 10.89
N THR A 62 29.39 -11.79 11.22
CA THR A 62 29.21 -10.69 12.16
C THR A 62 28.28 -9.61 11.62
N LEU A 63 28.32 -9.26 10.32
CA LEU A 63 27.40 -8.31 9.70
C LEU A 63 25.99 -8.89 9.59
N LYS A 64 25.88 -10.18 9.28
CA LYS A 64 24.62 -10.93 9.32
C LYS A 64 24.06 -11.02 10.74
N SER A 65 24.91 -11.21 11.76
CA SER A 65 24.49 -11.35 13.16
C SER A 65 24.26 -10.03 13.90
N LYS A 66 25.01 -8.97 13.56
CA LYS A 66 24.82 -7.58 14.04
C LYS A 66 23.74 -6.84 13.30
N ARG A 67 23.17 -7.44 12.25
CA ARG A 67 21.92 -6.97 11.68
C ARG A 67 20.95 -6.84 12.85
N ASN A 68 20.43 -5.64 13.08
CA ASN A 68 19.21 -5.40 13.86
C ASN A 68 18.02 -6.03 13.10
N LEU A 69 18.16 -7.27 12.66
CA LEU A 69 17.25 -7.99 11.80
C LEU A 69 15.95 -8.17 12.54
N LYS A 70 15.99 -8.50 13.83
CA LYS A 70 14.79 -8.55 14.66
C LYS A 70 14.10 -7.18 14.75
N THR A 71 14.82 -6.10 15.03
CA THR A 71 14.24 -4.75 15.12
C THR A 71 13.68 -4.28 13.77
N PHE A 72 14.38 -4.55 12.67
CA PHE A 72 13.94 -4.23 11.31
C PHE A 72 12.76 -5.09 10.86
N GLN A 73 12.78 -6.40 11.13
CA GLN A 73 11.67 -7.32 10.85
C GLN A 73 10.43 -6.94 11.65
N VAL A 74 10.59 -6.63 12.95
CA VAL A 74 9.50 -6.15 13.80
C VAL A 74 8.95 -4.83 13.29
N ALA A 75 9.81 -3.88 12.92
CA ALA A 75 9.37 -2.61 12.34
C ALA A 75 8.63 -2.79 11.00
N THR A 76 9.15 -3.63 10.12
CA THR A 76 8.56 -3.92 8.80
C THR A 76 7.25 -4.69 8.95
N PHE A 77 7.17 -5.63 9.89
CA PHE A 77 5.93 -6.35 10.18
C PHE A 77 4.87 -5.42 10.80
N HIS A 78 5.29 -4.53 11.69
CA HIS A 78 4.40 -3.50 12.23
C HIS A 78 3.89 -2.56 11.14
N GLU A 79 4.73 -2.20 10.16
CA GLU A 79 4.29 -1.47 8.97
C GLU A 79 3.26 -2.27 8.18
N PHE A 80 3.54 -3.54 7.85
CA PHE A 80 2.59 -4.45 7.20
C PHE A 80 1.23 -4.48 7.90
N GLN A 81 1.21 -4.55 9.23
CA GLN A 81 -0.01 -4.55 10.06
C GLN A 81 -0.81 -3.25 10.02
N ARG A 82 -0.23 -2.14 9.58
CA ARG A 82 -0.87 -0.82 9.57
C ARG A 82 -1.23 -0.34 8.18
N VAL A 83 -0.67 -0.94 7.14
CA VAL A 83 -0.92 -0.52 5.77
C VAL A 83 -2.39 -0.69 5.40
N THR A 84 -3.02 0.38 4.94
CA THR A 84 -4.34 0.38 4.33
C THR A 84 -4.24 0.71 2.85
N LEU A 85 -5.33 0.46 2.11
CA LEU A 85 -5.50 0.91 0.73
C LEU A 85 -5.42 2.45 0.69
N MET A 86 -4.58 2.99 -0.20
CA MET A 86 -4.48 4.44 -0.39
C MET A 86 -5.52 4.95 -1.40
N ALA A 87 -5.89 6.23 -1.30
CA ALA A 87 -6.76 6.87 -2.28
C ALA A 87 -6.10 6.84 -3.67
N GLY A 88 -6.82 6.34 -4.68
CA GLY A 88 -6.31 6.19 -6.05
C GLY A 88 -5.39 4.97 -6.27
N GLU A 89 -5.09 4.19 -5.24
CA GLU A 89 -4.35 2.93 -5.37
C GLU A 89 -5.29 1.82 -5.86
N SER A 90 -4.84 1.00 -6.83
CA SER A 90 -5.60 -0.15 -7.28
C SER A 90 -5.55 -1.31 -6.28
N MET A 91 -6.56 -2.19 -6.27
CA MET A 91 -6.59 -3.36 -5.39
C MET A 91 -5.38 -4.28 -5.63
N ARG A 92 -4.94 -4.42 -6.88
CA ARG A 92 -3.75 -5.22 -7.26
C ARG A 92 -2.46 -4.58 -6.76
N SER A 93 -2.32 -3.27 -6.90
CA SER A 93 -1.15 -2.53 -6.38
C SER A 93 -1.05 -2.67 -4.86
N PHE A 94 -2.19 -2.58 -4.16
CA PHE A 94 -2.25 -2.77 -2.71
C PHE A 94 -1.86 -4.20 -2.30
N ALA A 95 -2.39 -5.22 -2.95
CA ALA A 95 -2.03 -6.62 -2.68
C ALA A 95 -0.52 -6.87 -2.90
N HIS A 96 0.03 -6.36 -4.00
CA HIS A 96 1.46 -6.46 -4.29
C HIS A 96 2.32 -5.75 -3.22
N ARG A 97 1.88 -4.58 -2.74
CA ARG A 97 2.58 -3.86 -1.66
C ARG A 97 2.57 -4.62 -0.34
N LEU A 98 1.45 -5.28 0.00
CA LEU A 98 1.39 -6.17 1.16
C LEU A 98 2.34 -7.37 1.02
N GLN A 99 2.42 -7.98 -0.17
CA GLN A 99 3.35 -9.07 -0.45
C GLN A 99 4.80 -8.65 -0.20
N LEU A 100 5.22 -7.51 -0.79
CA LEU A 100 6.57 -6.97 -0.62
C LEU A 100 6.91 -6.71 0.86
N LEU A 101 5.97 -6.17 1.63
CA LEU A 101 6.19 -5.88 3.06
C LEU A 101 6.30 -7.17 3.87
N LEU A 102 5.49 -8.18 3.58
CA LEU A 102 5.58 -9.47 4.26
C LEU A 102 6.89 -10.21 3.93
N ASP A 103 7.31 -10.18 2.67
CA ASP A 103 8.58 -10.77 2.22
C ASP A 103 9.78 -10.11 2.90
N ARG A 104 9.74 -8.78 3.07
CA ARG A 104 10.76 -8.01 3.78
C ARG A 104 10.76 -8.29 5.29
N ALA A 105 9.58 -8.51 5.88
CA ALA A 105 9.44 -8.84 7.29
C ALA A 105 9.93 -10.27 7.62
N CYS A 106 10.09 -11.15 6.61
CA CYS A 106 10.61 -12.53 6.77
C CYS A 106 9.95 -13.28 7.95
N VAL A 107 8.61 -13.13 8.08
CA VAL A 107 7.86 -13.58 9.26
C VAL A 107 7.91 -15.10 9.42
N THR A 108 7.80 -15.83 8.31
CA THR A 108 7.83 -17.30 8.29
C THR A 108 8.30 -17.81 6.92
N GLU A 109 8.94 -18.99 6.89
CA GLU A 109 9.19 -19.75 5.65
C GLU A 109 7.96 -20.55 5.19
N ASP A 110 6.93 -20.67 6.04
CA ASP A 110 5.69 -21.34 5.70
C ASP A 110 4.82 -20.48 4.78
N LYS A 111 4.67 -20.98 3.55
CA LYS A 111 3.85 -20.36 2.50
C LYS A 111 2.38 -20.28 2.89
N MET A 112 1.85 -21.24 3.64
CA MET A 112 0.43 -21.26 4.02
C MET A 112 0.11 -20.17 5.05
N THR A 113 0.97 -20.02 6.07
CA THR A 113 0.87 -18.94 7.05
C THR A 113 1.00 -17.56 6.40
N ASN A 114 1.95 -17.39 5.48
CA ASN A 114 2.11 -16.11 4.77
C ASN A 114 0.88 -15.76 3.91
N THR A 115 0.30 -16.75 3.22
CA THR A 115 -0.93 -16.57 2.43
C THR A 115 -2.11 -16.15 3.33
N THR A 116 -2.24 -16.79 4.49
CA THR A 116 -3.28 -16.47 5.48
C THR A 116 -3.12 -15.05 6.05
N LEU A 117 -1.87 -14.66 6.37
CA LEU A 117 -1.56 -13.31 6.85
C LEU A 117 -1.87 -12.25 5.79
N LEU A 118 -1.51 -12.51 4.53
CA LEU A 118 -1.81 -11.61 3.40
C LEU A 118 -3.31 -11.45 3.21
N LEU A 119 -4.06 -12.54 3.17
CA LEU A 119 -5.52 -12.50 2.99
C LEU A 119 -6.19 -11.71 4.12
N ARG A 120 -5.85 -12.02 5.37
CA ARG A 120 -6.40 -11.33 6.55
C ARG A 120 -6.01 -9.85 6.56
N ARG A 121 -4.77 -9.53 6.16
CA ARG A 121 -4.31 -8.15 6.11
C ARG A 121 -4.96 -7.37 4.97
N PHE A 122 -5.12 -7.97 3.79
CA PHE A 122 -5.81 -7.38 2.66
C PHE A 122 -7.23 -6.99 3.05
N ILE A 123 -8.03 -7.93 3.56
CA ILE A 123 -9.42 -7.66 3.95
C ILE A 123 -9.53 -6.58 5.05
N SER A 124 -8.62 -6.58 6.03
CA SER A 124 -8.62 -5.58 7.12
C SER A 124 -8.02 -4.22 6.75
N GLY A 125 -7.25 -4.15 5.66
CA GLY A 125 -6.67 -2.92 5.14
C GLY A 125 -7.56 -2.18 4.13
N LEU A 126 -8.67 -2.81 3.70
CA LEU A 126 -9.67 -2.18 2.84
C LEU A 126 -10.60 -1.24 3.64
N PRO A 127 -11.21 -0.25 2.96
CA PRO A 127 -12.35 0.50 3.47
C PRO A 127 -13.45 -0.42 4.04
N LYS A 128 -14.11 0.03 5.12
CA LYS A 128 -15.06 -0.79 5.90
C LYS A 128 -16.25 -1.32 5.09
N ASN A 129 -16.68 -0.58 4.07
CA ASN A 129 -17.75 -1.01 3.15
C ASN A 129 -17.33 -2.27 2.38
N TYR A 130 -16.15 -2.25 1.75
CA TYR A 130 -15.62 -3.40 1.02
C TYR A 130 -15.29 -4.58 1.93
N SER A 131 -14.63 -4.31 3.06
CA SER A 131 -14.28 -5.34 4.04
C SER A 131 -15.51 -6.13 4.52
N ARG A 132 -16.61 -5.42 4.84
CA ARG A 132 -17.85 -6.05 5.30
C ARG A 132 -18.54 -6.86 4.21
N GLN A 133 -18.60 -6.33 2.99
CA GLN A 133 -19.20 -7.04 1.85
C GLN A 133 -18.44 -8.33 1.53
N LEU A 134 -17.10 -8.28 1.58
CA LEU A 134 -16.26 -9.47 1.39
C LEU A 134 -16.47 -10.52 2.48
N MET A 135 -16.72 -10.11 3.73
CA MET A 135 -17.00 -11.03 4.84
C MET A 135 -18.41 -11.62 4.83
N THR A 136 -19.35 -11.00 4.13
CA THR A 136 -20.76 -11.47 4.05
C THR A 136 -20.96 -12.47 2.90
N GLY A 137 -20.05 -12.50 1.94
CA GLY A 137 -20.07 -13.42 0.81
C GLY A 137 -19.56 -14.83 1.13
N ALA A 138 -19.41 -15.64 0.08
CA ALA A 138 -18.80 -16.97 0.18
C ALA A 138 -17.37 -16.89 0.75
N GLU A 139 -16.93 -17.94 1.43
CA GLU A 139 -15.57 -18.03 1.99
C GLU A 139 -14.51 -17.74 0.91
N ILE A 140 -13.57 -16.86 1.21
CA ILE A 140 -12.48 -16.47 0.32
C ILE A 140 -11.28 -17.37 0.62
N LYS A 141 -10.83 -18.13 -0.38
CA LYS A 141 -9.78 -19.15 -0.20
C LYS A 141 -8.39 -18.66 -0.60
N SER A 142 -8.30 -17.58 -1.38
CA SER A 142 -7.04 -17.03 -1.86
C SER A 142 -7.02 -15.50 -1.87
N LEU A 143 -5.83 -14.93 -1.89
CA LEU A 143 -5.64 -13.48 -2.02
C LEU A 143 -6.16 -12.97 -3.37
N ASP A 144 -5.91 -13.69 -4.46
CA ASP A 144 -6.35 -13.29 -5.81
C ASP A 144 -7.88 -13.22 -5.90
N GLU A 145 -8.57 -14.21 -5.32
CA GLU A 145 -10.02 -14.20 -5.23
C GLU A 145 -10.54 -12.98 -4.44
N ALA A 146 -9.86 -12.63 -3.34
CA ALA A 146 -10.20 -11.44 -2.55
C ALA A 146 -10.04 -10.15 -3.38
N VAL A 147 -8.95 -10.07 -4.14
CA VAL A 147 -8.60 -8.92 -4.98
C VAL A 147 -9.62 -8.75 -6.10
N ASP A 148 -9.96 -9.82 -6.80
CA ASP A 148 -10.92 -9.76 -7.91
C ASP A 148 -12.32 -9.37 -7.41
N ARG A 149 -12.77 -9.93 -6.28
CA ARG A 149 -14.04 -9.53 -5.65
C ARG A 149 -14.02 -8.06 -5.20
N ALA A 150 -12.94 -7.60 -4.58
CA ALA A 150 -12.81 -6.20 -4.16
C ALA A 150 -12.81 -5.24 -5.37
N GLN A 151 -12.17 -5.64 -6.46
CA GLN A 151 -12.13 -4.87 -7.71
C GLN A 151 -13.53 -4.75 -8.33
N LEU A 152 -14.33 -5.82 -8.30
CA LEU A 152 -15.72 -5.79 -8.75
C LEU A 152 -16.56 -4.81 -7.91
N LEU A 153 -16.42 -4.84 -6.58
CA LEU A 153 -17.13 -3.92 -5.69
C LEU A 153 -16.78 -2.46 -5.97
N ALA A 154 -15.49 -2.16 -6.18
CA ALA A 154 -15.03 -0.82 -6.54
C ALA A 154 -15.59 -0.36 -7.90
N SER A 155 -15.71 -1.29 -8.87
CA SER A 155 -16.32 -0.98 -10.17
C SER A 155 -17.80 -0.64 -10.05
N VAL A 156 -18.54 -1.36 -9.21
CA VAL A 156 -19.98 -1.10 -8.98
C VAL A 156 -20.19 0.26 -8.34
N ASP A 157 -19.40 0.61 -7.31
CA ASP A 157 -19.49 1.93 -6.66
C ASP A 157 -19.21 3.07 -7.65
N SER A 158 -18.17 2.93 -8.50
CA SER A 158 -17.85 3.95 -9.51
C SER A 158 -18.98 4.18 -10.52
N HIS A 159 -19.75 3.13 -10.85
CA HIS A 159 -20.89 3.23 -11.75
C HIS A 159 -22.08 3.91 -11.07
N LEU A 160 -22.32 3.60 -9.79
CA LEU A 160 -23.38 4.22 -9.00
C LEU A 160 -23.15 5.72 -8.83
N ASP A 161 -21.91 6.15 -8.57
CA ASP A 161 -21.56 7.57 -8.48
C ASP A 161 -21.82 8.30 -9.81
N THR A 162 -21.45 7.68 -10.93
CA THR A 162 -21.67 8.22 -12.28
C THR A 162 -23.15 8.36 -12.62
N GLN A 163 -23.96 7.36 -12.27
CA GLN A 163 -25.42 7.38 -12.49
C GLN A 163 -26.13 8.37 -11.55
N THR A 164 -25.63 8.52 -10.32
CA THR A 164 -26.18 9.45 -9.33
C THR A 164 -25.92 10.90 -9.73
N MET A 165 -24.74 11.22 -10.29
CA MET A 165 -24.47 12.58 -10.79
C MET A 165 -25.32 12.93 -12.02
N ALA A 166 -25.56 11.97 -12.92
CA ALA A 166 -26.44 12.18 -14.08
C ALA A 166 -27.90 12.48 -13.66
N THR A 167 -28.45 11.67 -12.76
CA THR A 167 -29.83 11.85 -12.26
C THR A 167 -29.98 13.10 -11.39
N THR A 168 -28.96 13.48 -10.61
CA THR A 168 -28.95 14.73 -9.83
C THR A 168 -28.96 15.97 -10.70
N HIS A 169 -28.45 15.92 -11.94
CA HIS A 169 -28.53 17.06 -12.85
C HIS A 169 -29.86 17.11 -13.62
N GLU A 170 -30.46 15.94 -13.90
CA GLU A 170 -31.74 15.84 -14.62
C GLU A 170 -32.95 16.21 -13.74
N MET A 171 -32.95 15.84 -12.45
CA MET A 171 -34.07 16.12 -11.53
C MET A 171 -34.36 17.63 -11.34
N PRO A 172 -33.36 18.51 -11.15
CA PRO A 172 -33.57 19.95 -11.13
C PRO A 172 -34.12 20.48 -12.45
N SER A 173 -33.66 19.96 -13.59
CA SER A 173 -34.15 20.40 -14.91
C SER A 173 -35.62 20.01 -15.13
N LEU A 174 -36.00 18.81 -14.69
CA LEU A 174 -37.37 18.30 -14.81
C LEU A 174 -38.31 19.01 -13.84
N MET A 175 -37.84 19.33 -12.64
CA MET A 175 -38.59 20.10 -11.65
C MET A 175 -38.83 21.54 -12.13
N GLU A 176 -37.83 22.16 -12.76
CA GLU A 176 -37.98 23.50 -13.36
C GLU A 176 -38.90 23.46 -14.59
N GLU A 177 -38.86 22.40 -15.41
CA GLU A 177 -39.79 22.22 -16.53
C GLU A 177 -41.25 22.05 -16.06
N MET A 178 -41.46 21.26 -14.99
CA MET A 178 -42.79 21.10 -14.40
C MET A 178 -43.31 22.40 -13.79
N LYS A 179 -42.45 23.16 -13.10
CA LYS A 179 -42.78 24.46 -12.54
C LYS A 179 -43.17 25.46 -13.64
N GLN A 180 -42.38 25.55 -14.72
CA GLN A 180 -42.68 26.40 -15.87
C GLN A 180 -44.01 26.03 -16.55
N LYS A 181 -44.33 24.73 -16.64
CA LYS A 181 -45.61 24.25 -17.18
C LYS A 181 -46.80 24.64 -16.29
N ILE A 182 -46.63 24.61 -14.96
CA ILE A 182 -47.66 25.03 -14.01
C ILE A 182 -47.91 26.53 -14.14
N ASP A 183 -46.85 27.34 -14.16
CA ASP A 183 -46.96 28.81 -14.26
C ASP A 183 -47.63 29.23 -15.59
N ASN A 184 -47.22 28.65 -16.72
CA ASN A 184 -47.87 28.90 -18.02
C ASN A 184 -49.34 28.48 -18.05
N SER A 185 -49.73 27.46 -17.27
CA SER A 185 -51.12 27.01 -17.20
C SER A 185 -51.96 27.95 -16.33
N ALA A 186 -51.38 28.49 -15.26
CA ALA A 186 -52.01 29.49 -14.41
C ALA A 186 -52.28 30.80 -15.17
N ASP A 187 -51.30 31.29 -15.93
CA ASP A 187 -51.44 32.52 -16.73
C ASP A 187 -52.56 32.42 -17.77
N ARG A 188 -52.71 31.25 -18.40
CA ARG A 188 -53.77 31.00 -19.39
C ARG A 188 -55.16 30.97 -18.75
N LEU A 189 -55.29 30.46 -17.53
CA LEU A 189 -56.54 30.44 -16.79
C LEU A 189 -56.98 31.86 -16.40
N ASP A 190 -56.05 32.67 -15.91
CA ASP A 190 -56.32 34.07 -15.57
C ASP A 190 -56.74 34.88 -16.80
N GLN A 191 -56.10 34.67 -17.96
CA GLN A 191 -56.49 35.31 -19.22
C GLN A 191 -57.91 34.91 -19.66
N THR A 192 -58.31 33.65 -19.49
CA THR A 192 -59.68 33.22 -19.80
C THR A 192 -60.71 33.74 -18.81
N ALA A 193 -60.36 33.89 -17.53
CA ALA A 193 -61.25 34.46 -16.51
C ALA A 193 -61.53 35.94 -16.79
N ILE A 194 -60.50 36.71 -17.15
CA ILE A 194 -60.63 38.14 -17.53
C ILE A 194 -61.47 38.28 -18.81
N HIS A 195 -61.28 37.42 -19.80
CA HIS A 195 -62.03 37.47 -21.06
C HIS A 195 -63.54 37.19 -20.88
N ASN A 196 -63.89 36.26 -19.99
CA ASN A 196 -65.28 35.92 -19.68
C ASN A 196 -65.96 36.97 -18.80
N GLN A 197 -65.23 37.63 -17.89
CA GLN A 197 -65.77 38.70 -17.07
C GLN A 197 -66.05 39.98 -17.89
N ALA A 198 -65.26 40.24 -18.93
CA ALA A 198 -65.49 41.35 -19.87
C ALA A 198 -66.72 41.12 -20.78
N HIS A 199 -67.05 39.86 -21.13
CA HIS A 199 -68.22 39.54 -21.94
C HIS A 199 -69.52 39.37 -21.12
N GLY A 200 -69.43 39.05 -19.83
CA GLY A 200 -70.60 38.92 -18.95
C GLY A 200 -71.24 40.25 -18.51
N ALA A 201 -70.61 41.40 -18.80
CA ALA A 201 -71.14 42.73 -18.46
C ALA A 201 -71.97 43.38 -19.58
N ALA A 202 -72.16 42.70 -20.72
CA ALA A 202 -72.96 43.15 -21.86
C ALA A 202 -74.15 42.22 -22.10
N VAL A 203 -75.05 42.11 -21.11
CA VAL A 203 -76.43 41.61 -21.27
C VAL A 203 -77.36 42.47 -20.44
#